data_AF-A0A285QE53-F1
#
_entry.id   AF-A0A285QE53-F1
#
_cell.length_a   1.000
_cell.length_b   1.000
_cell.length_c   1.000
_cell.angle_alpha   90.00
_cell.angle_beta   90.00
_cell.angle_gamma   90.00
#
_symmetry.space_group_name_H-M   'P 1'
#
loop_
_entity.id
_entity.type
_entity.pdbx_description
1 polymer ?
#
loop_
_entity_poly.entity_id
_entity_poly.type
_entity_poly.pdbx_seq_one_letter_code
_entity_poly.pdbx_strand_id
1 'polypeptide(L)'
;MEETYQALRSDWFGGSRDRETALHLLFLSWWHWAEPEFLTGLTYDPASAELWHEVFNHFGGQASEDAEFLFVAAIMAGITPWAFGDENEWTAAAAAMMAHARSLQPDELSPGVFEGRSAYGDYFAHQSRVHSGEY
;
A
#
# COMPACT_ATOMS: atom_id res chain seq x y z
N MET A 1 -0.84 -15.72 4.17
CA MET A 1 -0.89 -14.27 4.42
C MET A 1 -0.58 -13.96 5.86
N GLU A 2 -1.26 -14.56 6.86
CA GLU A 2 -0.98 -14.30 8.28
C GLU A 2 0.48 -14.53 8.69
N GLU A 3 1.08 -15.69 8.36
CA GLU A 3 2.49 -15.96 8.68
C GLU A 3 3.44 -14.93 8.05
N THR A 4 3.14 -14.49 6.82
CA THR A 4 3.89 -13.44 6.12
C THR A 4 3.77 -12.10 6.86
N TYR A 5 2.55 -11.72 7.25
CA TYR A 5 2.33 -10.49 8.01
C TYR A 5 3.12 -10.49 9.32
N GLN A 6 3.05 -11.57 10.10
CA GLN A 6 3.77 -11.67 11.37
C GLN A 6 5.29 -11.62 11.18
N ALA A 7 5.82 -12.26 10.14
CA ALA A 7 7.24 -12.20 9.80
C ALA A 7 7.68 -10.77 9.44
N LEU A 8 6.98 -10.12 8.51
CA LEU A 8 7.29 -8.75 8.08
C LEU A 8 7.16 -7.74 9.23
N ARG A 9 6.15 -7.91 10.08
CA ARG A 9 5.94 -7.11 11.28
C ARG A 9 7.07 -7.31 12.30
N SER A 10 7.50 -8.55 12.50
CA SER A 10 8.66 -8.87 13.36
C SER A 10 9.93 -8.22 12.82
N ASP A 11 10.19 -8.31 11.51
CA ASP A 11 11.34 -7.70 10.87
C ASP A 11 11.31 -6.16 10.98
N TRP A 12 10.13 -5.56 10.82
CA TRP A 12 9.92 -4.14 11.04
C TRP A 12 10.23 -3.73 12.49
N PHE A 13 9.73 -4.43 13.50
CA PHE A 13 10.09 -4.11 14.88
C PHE A 13 11.54 -4.48 15.24
N GLY A 14 12.16 -5.39 14.48
CA GLY A 14 13.59 -5.71 14.53
C GLY A 14 14.51 -4.67 13.88
N GLY A 15 13.95 -3.64 13.23
CA GLY A 15 14.70 -2.53 12.61
C GLY A 15 14.95 -2.69 11.11
N SER A 16 14.45 -3.75 10.46
CA SER A 16 14.49 -3.86 9.00
C SER A 16 13.62 -2.78 8.37
N ARG A 17 14.19 -1.98 7.47
CA ARG A 17 13.50 -0.90 6.74
C ARG A 17 13.68 -1.04 5.23
N ASP A 18 13.86 -2.28 4.78
CA ASP A 18 13.91 -2.58 3.37
C ASP A 18 12.59 -2.19 2.68
N ARG A 19 12.70 -1.54 1.53
CA ARG A 19 11.59 -0.97 0.78
C ARG A 19 10.56 -2.03 0.36
N GLU A 20 11.03 -3.16 -0.17
CA GLU A 20 10.15 -4.24 -0.65
C GLU A 20 9.31 -4.80 0.50
N THR A 21 10.01 -5.11 1.59
CA THR A 21 9.45 -5.63 2.83
C THR A 21 8.41 -4.66 3.40
N ALA A 22 8.71 -3.36 3.38
CA ALA A 22 7.83 -2.32 3.89
C ALA A 22 6.58 -2.12 3.02
N LEU A 23 6.70 -2.15 1.69
CA LEU A 23 5.54 -2.06 0.79
C LEU A 23 4.57 -3.23 0.99
N HIS A 24 5.13 -4.43 1.15
CA HIS A 24 4.32 -5.60 1.44
C HIS A 24 3.67 -5.50 2.83
N LEU A 25 4.40 -5.03 3.85
CA LEU A 25 3.85 -4.81 5.19
C LEU A 25 2.74 -3.74 5.19
N LEU A 26 2.94 -2.64 4.46
CA LEU A 26 1.95 -1.58 4.27
C LEU A 26 0.67 -2.16 3.67
N PHE A 27 0.79 -2.98 2.63
CA PHE A 27 -0.35 -3.67 2.02
C PHE A 27 -1.07 -4.59 2.98
N LEU A 28 -0.37 -5.49 3.68
CA LEU A 28 -1.03 -6.42 4.61
C LEU A 28 -1.69 -5.68 5.78
N SER A 29 -1.06 -4.62 6.27
CA SER A 29 -1.63 -3.77 7.33
C SER A 29 -2.94 -3.09 6.89
N TRP A 30 -3.04 -2.69 5.63
CA TRP A 30 -4.29 -2.19 5.04
C TRP A 30 -5.31 -3.33 4.82
N TRP A 31 -4.85 -4.48 4.33
CA TRP A 31 -5.70 -5.62 3.97
C TRP A 31 -6.45 -6.23 5.18
N HIS A 32 -5.89 -6.12 6.40
CA HIS A 32 -6.53 -6.55 7.65
C HIS A 32 -7.92 -5.97 7.89
N TRP A 33 -8.20 -4.77 7.39
CA TRP A 33 -9.46 -4.08 7.63
C TRP A 33 -10.16 -3.65 6.34
N ALA A 34 -9.46 -3.63 5.20
CA ALA A 34 -10.07 -3.44 3.89
C ALA A 34 -10.95 -4.62 3.48
N GLU A 35 -10.61 -5.84 3.89
CA GLU A 35 -11.31 -7.07 3.51
C GLU A 35 -11.55 -7.98 4.73
N PRO A 36 -12.66 -8.75 4.77
CA PRO A 36 -12.97 -9.63 5.89
C PRO A 36 -12.05 -10.84 5.98
N GLU A 37 -11.78 -11.30 7.21
CA GLU A 37 -10.86 -12.42 7.53
C GLU A 37 -11.09 -13.68 6.69
N PHE A 38 -12.34 -14.03 6.37
CA PHE A 38 -12.63 -15.25 5.60
C PHE A 38 -12.16 -15.18 4.13
N LEU A 39 -11.92 -13.98 3.59
CA LEU A 39 -11.36 -13.79 2.24
C LEU A 39 -9.83 -13.71 2.26
N THR A 40 -9.26 -13.15 3.32
CA THR A 40 -7.83 -12.82 3.39
C THR A 40 -7.01 -13.84 4.17
N GLY A 41 -7.66 -14.59 5.06
CA GLY A 41 -6.97 -15.41 6.06
C GLY A 41 -6.10 -14.59 7.01
N LEU A 42 -6.34 -13.28 7.13
CA LEU A 42 -5.69 -12.38 8.07
C LEU A 42 -6.61 -12.19 9.29
N THR A 43 -6.13 -12.54 10.47
CA THR A 43 -6.90 -12.35 11.70
C THR A 43 -6.94 -10.88 12.06
N TYR A 44 -8.09 -10.37 12.54
CA TYR A 44 -8.22 -8.96 12.89
C TYR A 44 -7.10 -8.50 13.84
N ASP A 45 -6.34 -7.49 13.39
CA ASP A 45 -5.28 -6.84 14.18
C ASP A 45 -5.67 -5.37 14.43
N PRO A 46 -6.02 -4.98 15.67
CA PRO A 46 -6.38 -3.60 15.98
C PRO A 46 -5.20 -2.62 15.84
N ALA A 47 -3.96 -3.09 15.84
CA ALA A 47 -2.77 -2.27 15.65
C ALA A 47 -2.39 -2.07 14.18
N SER A 48 -3.06 -2.75 13.25
CA SER A 48 -2.74 -2.71 11.81
C SER A 48 -2.85 -1.30 11.22
N ALA A 49 -3.82 -0.50 11.65
CA ALA A 49 -3.97 0.89 11.20
C ALA A 49 -2.80 1.78 11.68
N GLU A 50 -2.39 1.64 12.95
CA GLU A 50 -1.25 2.38 13.49
C GLU A 50 0.04 1.98 12.78
N LEU A 51 0.23 0.68 12.53
CA LEU A 51 1.38 0.16 11.79
C LEU A 51 1.39 0.69 10.35
N TRP A 52 0.24 0.76 9.68
CA TRP A 52 0.14 1.36 8.35
C TRP A 52 0.64 2.81 8.35
N HIS A 53 0.18 3.63 9.31
CA HIS A 53 0.64 5.01 9.43
C HIS A 53 2.13 5.12 9.77
N GLU A 54 2.67 4.22 10.60
CA GLU A 54 4.09 4.19 10.93
C GLU A 54 4.93 3.92 9.67
N VAL A 55 4.58 2.89 8.90
CA VAL A 55 5.27 2.55 7.64
C VAL A 55 5.09 3.68 6.63
N PHE A 56 3.89 4.23 6.49
CA PHE A 56 3.60 5.33 5.58
C PHE A 56 4.48 6.56 5.86
N ASN A 57 4.55 6.97 7.12
CA ASN A 57 5.34 8.12 7.54
C ASN A 57 6.85 7.89 7.41
N HIS A 58 7.32 6.65 7.63
CA HIS A 58 8.74 6.31 7.50
C HIS A 58 9.27 6.59 6.09
N PHE A 59 8.46 6.32 5.06
CA PHE A 59 8.82 6.54 3.66
C PHE A 59 8.47 7.95 3.15
N GLY A 60 8.21 8.91 4.05
CA GLY A 60 7.93 10.31 3.71
C GLY A 60 6.47 10.63 3.42
N GLY A 61 5.58 9.65 3.56
CA GLY A 61 4.14 9.82 3.36
C GLY A 61 3.79 10.41 1.99
N GLN A 62 2.93 11.44 1.97
CA GLN A 62 2.51 12.09 0.72
C GLN A 62 3.67 12.79 -0.02
N ALA A 63 4.75 13.11 0.69
CA ALA A 63 5.93 13.77 0.14
C ALA A 63 7.04 12.79 -0.24
N SER A 64 6.76 11.48 -0.26
CA SER A 64 7.72 10.46 -0.70
C SER A 64 8.22 10.75 -2.12
N GLU A 65 9.48 10.42 -2.40
CA GLU A 65 10.08 10.48 -3.74
C GLU A 65 10.02 9.12 -4.46
N ASP A 66 9.33 8.14 -3.86
CA ASP A 66 9.16 6.80 -4.41
C ASP A 66 7.81 6.68 -5.14
N ALA A 67 7.87 6.62 -6.47
CA ALA A 67 6.69 6.61 -7.33
C ALA A 67 5.76 5.42 -7.07
N GLU A 68 6.32 4.23 -6.89
CA GLU A 68 5.53 3.02 -6.62
C GLU A 68 4.93 3.07 -5.20
N PHE A 69 5.67 3.54 -4.20
CA PHE A 69 5.12 3.74 -2.86
C PHE A 69 3.93 4.70 -2.88
N LEU A 70 4.08 5.86 -3.53
CA LEU A 70 2.99 6.84 -3.66
C LEU A 70 1.80 6.25 -4.41
N PHE A 71 2.02 5.48 -5.47
CA PHE A 71 0.96 4.83 -6.23
C PHE A 71 0.17 3.83 -5.38
N VAL A 72 0.89 2.96 -4.67
CA VAL A 72 0.33 1.94 -3.77
C VAL A 72 -0.46 2.61 -2.64
N ALA A 73 0.11 3.61 -1.97
CA ALA A 73 -0.55 4.35 -0.91
C ALA A 73 -1.77 5.14 -1.42
N ALA A 74 -1.70 5.73 -2.61
CA ALA A 74 -2.81 6.42 -3.25
C ALA A 74 -3.99 5.50 -3.53
N ILE A 75 -3.74 4.27 -4.00
CA ILE A 75 -4.81 3.29 -4.22
C ILE A 75 -5.47 2.92 -2.90
N MET A 76 -4.69 2.58 -1.87
CA MET A 76 -5.26 2.22 -0.55
C MET A 76 -6.11 3.36 0.02
N ALA A 77 -5.55 4.58 0.03
CA ALA A 77 -6.24 5.78 0.48
C ALA A 77 -7.48 6.13 -0.37
N GLY A 78 -7.45 5.83 -1.68
CA GLY A 78 -8.58 6.07 -2.57
C GLY A 78 -9.72 5.05 -2.42
N ILE A 79 -9.40 3.80 -2.07
CA ILE A 79 -10.42 2.75 -1.85
C ILE A 79 -11.07 2.91 -0.48
N THR A 80 -10.30 3.22 0.57
CA THR A 80 -10.80 3.31 1.94
C THR A 80 -10.42 4.60 2.68
N PRO A 81 -10.74 5.79 2.13
CA PRO A 81 -10.31 7.08 2.69
C PRO A 81 -10.77 7.31 4.14
N TRP A 82 -11.95 6.82 4.51
CA TRP A 82 -12.55 6.99 5.84
C TRP A 82 -11.77 6.35 7.00
N ALA A 83 -10.79 5.51 6.71
CA ALA A 83 -10.07 4.76 7.73
C ALA A 83 -8.67 5.31 8.05
N PHE A 84 -8.25 6.34 7.32
CA PHE A 84 -6.99 7.04 7.58
C PHE A 84 -7.20 8.37 8.31
N GLY A 85 -8.46 8.82 8.47
CA GLY A 85 -8.81 10.08 9.10
C GLY A 85 -10.04 10.71 8.45
N ASP A 86 -9.99 12.02 8.21
CA ASP A 86 -11.05 12.71 7.47
C ASP A 86 -11.11 12.20 6.02
N GLU A 87 -12.30 11.76 5.61
CA GLU A 87 -12.52 11.13 4.31
C GLU A 87 -12.23 12.08 3.14
N ASN A 88 -12.57 13.37 3.27
CA ASN A 88 -12.33 14.34 2.20
C ASN A 88 -10.85 14.66 2.07
N GLU A 89 -10.15 14.81 3.20
CA GLU A 89 -8.71 15.03 3.24
C GLU A 89 -7.96 13.86 2.59
N TRP A 90 -8.31 12.61 2.93
CA TRP A 90 -7.63 11.45 2.39
C TRP A 90 -8.00 11.12 0.94
N THR A 91 -9.22 11.45 0.51
CA THR A 91 -9.59 11.41 -0.90
C THR A 91 -8.75 12.41 -1.72
N ALA A 92 -8.57 13.63 -1.21
CA ALA A 92 -7.72 14.63 -1.86
C ALA A 92 -6.24 14.21 -1.84
N ALA A 93 -5.77 13.63 -0.73
CA ALA A 93 -4.41 13.11 -0.59
C ALA A 93 -4.14 11.98 -1.58
N ALA A 94 -5.07 11.03 -1.75
CA ALA A 94 -4.96 9.95 -2.72
C ALA A 94 -4.77 10.48 -4.15
N ALA A 95 -5.58 11.48 -4.54
CA ALA A 95 -5.45 12.12 -5.85
C ALA A 95 -4.09 12.83 -6.01
N ALA A 96 -3.63 13.54 -4.98
CA ALA A 96 -2.34 14.22 -4.99
C ALA A 96 -1.16 13.25 -5.08
N MET A 97 -1.18 12.17 -4.30
CA MET A 97 -0.15 11.11 -4.34
C MET A 97 -0.11 10.42 -5.69
N MET A 98 -1.27 10.11 -6.29
CA MET A 98 -1.34 9.53 -7.64
C MET A 98 -0.76 10.47 -8.71
N ALA A 99 -1.07 11.76 -8.64
CA ALA A 99 -0.50 12.75 -9.55
C ALA A 99 1.01 12.89 -9.35
N HIS A 100 1.48 12.85 -8.11
CA HIS A 100 2.90 12.93 -7.77
C HIS A 100 3.66 11.69 -8.27
N ALA A 101 3.15 10.48 -8.02
CA ALA A 101 3.69 9.23 -8.56
C ALA A 101 3.89 9.29 -10.08
N ARG A 102 2.87 9.76 -10.82
CA ARG A 102 2.93 9.93 -12.28
C ARG A 102 3.95 10.99 -12.72
N SER A 103 4.18 12.03 -11.92
CA SER A 103 5.19 13.03 -12.25
C SER A 103 6.62 12.51 -12.04
N LEU A 104 6.83 11.62 -11.07
CA LEU A 104 8.12 10.99 -10.79
C LEU A 104 8.44 9.89 -11.80
N GLN A 105 7.44 9.12 -12.21
CA GLN A 105 7.59 8.03 -13.17
C GLN A 105 6.45 8.07 -14.22
N PRO A 106 6.54 8.97 -15.21
CA PRO A 106 5.49 9.16 -16.21
C PRO A 106 5.25 7.92 -17.09
N ASP A 107 6.29 7.12 -17.31
CA ASP A 107 6.28 6.09 -18.34
C ASP A 107 5.94 4.68 -17.82
N GLU A 108 6.01 4.37 -16.52
CA GLU A 108 5.95 2.96 -16.11
C GLU A 108 5.65 2.73 -14.62
N LEU A 109 4.36 2.68 -14.28
CA LEU A 109 3.89 1.79 -13.19
C LEU A 109 3.10 0.67 -13.84
N SER A 110 3.72 0.02 -14.83
CA SER A 110 3.10 -1.06 -15.60
C SER A 110 2.94 -2.31 -14.73
N PRO A 111 2.09 -3.27 -15.13
CA PRO A 111 1.90 -4.50 -14.38
C PRO A 111 3.20 -5.26 -14.09
N GLY A 112 4.15 -5.23 -15.03
CA GLY A 112 5.44 -5.91 -14.92
C GLY A 112 6.31 -5.44 -13.75
N VAL A 113 6.08 -4.23 -13.21
CA VAL A 113 6.75 -3.75 -12.00
C VAL A 113 6.34 -4.55 -10.77
N PHE A 114 5.12 -5.08 -10.75
CA PHE A 114 4.51 -5.73 -9.60
C PHE A 114 4.45 -7.27 -9.75
N GLU A 115 4.38 -7.78 -10.98
CA GLU A 115 4.21 -9.22 -11.25
C GLU A 115 5.26 -10.10 -10.55
N GLY A 116 4.79 -11.15 -9.87
CA GLY A 116 5.64 -12.11 -9.16
C GLY A 116 6.08 -11.66 -7.75
N ARG A 117 5.68 -10.47 -7.28
CA ARG A 117 6.06 -9.93 -5.96
C ARG A 117 5.02 -10.25 -4.89
N SER A 118 4.66 -11.52 -4.75
CA SER A 118 3.66 -12.05 -3.80
C SER A 118 2.22 -11.51 -4.02
N ALA A 119 1.33 -11.70 -3.04
CA ALA A 119 -0.05 -11.20 -3.10
C ALA A 119 -0.12 -9.67 -3.26
N TYR A 120 0.85 -8.94 -2.66
CA TYR A 120 1.06 -7.52 -2.91
C TYR A 120 1.24 -7.24 -4.41
N GLY A 121 2.19 -7.92 -5.04
CA GLY A 121 2.50 -7.78 -6.45
C GLY A 121 1.32 -8.12 -7.35
N ASP A 122 0.64 -9.24 -7.10
CA ASP A 122 -0.52 -9.65 -7.89
C ASP A 122 -1.65 -8.62 -7.81
N TYR A 123 -1.90 -8.04 -6.63
CA TYR A 123 -2.91 -7.00 -6.43
C TYR A 123 -2.58 -5.72 -7.19
N PHE A 124 -1.36 -5.18 -7.02
CA PHE A 124 -0.98 -3.92 -7.65
C PHE A 124 -0.69 -4.04 -9.15
N ALA A 125 -0.30 -5.22 -9.63
CA ALA A 125 -0.27 -5.54 -11.06
C ALA A 125 -1.68 -5.48 -11.68
N HIS A 126 -2.71 -5.89 -10.95
CA HIS A 126 -4.09 -5.73 -11.40
C HIS A 126 -4.52 -4.25 -11.39
N GLN A 127 -4.25 -3.54 -10.29
CA GLN A 127 -4.62 -2.13 -10.16
C GLN A 127 -3.94 -1.23 -11.19
N SER A 128 -2.69 -1.51 -11.56
CA SER A 128 -2.01 -0.74 -12.60
C SER A 128 -2.69 -0.84 -13.97
N ARG A 129 -3.19 -2.02 -14.37
CA ARG A 129 -3.95 -2.17 -15.64
C ARG A 129 -5.18 -1.27 -15.65
N VAL A 130 -5.91 -1.25 -14.54
CA VAL A 130 -7.12 -0.41 -14.36
C VAL A 130 -6.80 1.06 -14.51
N HIS A 131 -5.73 1.52 -13.85
CA HIS A 131 -5.39 2.94 -13.80
C HIS A 131 -4.64 3.43 -15.06
N SER A 132 -4.09 2.51 -15.86
CA SER A 132 -3.50 2.76 -17.18
C SER A 132 -4.53 2.73 -18.32
N GLY A 133 -5.75 2.27 -18.07
CA GLY A 133 -6.79 2.15 -19.10
C GLY A 133 -6.59 0.99 -20.08
N GLU A 134 -5.81 -0.02 -19.67
CA GLU A 134 -5.59 -1.24 -20.46
C GLU A 134 -6.76 -2.22 -20.24
N TYR A 135 -7.89 -1.97 -20.93
CA TYR A 135 -9.04 -2.87 -21.01
C TYR A 135 -9.61 -2.94 -22.43
#